data_AF-A6UQC0-F1
#
_entry.id   AF-A6UQC0-F1
#
_cell.length_a   1.000
_cell.length_b   1.000
_cell.length_c   1.000
_cell.angle_alpha   90.00
_cell.angle_beta   90.00
_cell.angle_gamma   90.00
#
_symmetry.space_group_name_H-M   'P 1'
#
loop_
_entity.id
_entity.type
_entity.pdbx_description
1 polymer ?
#
loop_
_entity_poly.entity_id
_entity_poly.type
_entity_poly.pdbx_seq_one_letter_code
_entity_poly.pdbx_strand_id
1 'polypeptide(L)'
;MSFEFLKKHFGRFLTLNFTNKFIITYFLSWMGLFGTLTVSKLLKPLFNVETAGKITVVKYEAISSAVSSQMGINYYSIGISYFLSNYLACITIFLAFSILSYLYKKDISKGKSTLNDYFNSILLFYVIVVINPLTGVLGVNIPFSDLLAVIPHGIFEYAGFSLSIVLGIEYTLYKLPISKPFESWDNKKKILFLIKLILVPLLILISGFTETLDWLILNYAKENNLPILETFFNVYYSILKSIIL
;
A
#
# COMPACT_ATOMS: atom_id res chain seq x y z
N MET A 1 -2.80 -25.08 -2.45
CA MET A 1 -3.48 -24.34 -3.53
C MET A 1 -2.63 -24.47 -4.78
N SER A 2 -3.17 -24.91 -5.93
CA SER A 2 -2.37 -25.08 -7.15
C SER A 2 -2.17 -23.74 -7.88
N PHE A 3 -1.05 -23.59 -8.60
CA PHE A 3 -0.78 -22.40 -9.40
C PHE A 3 -1.86 -22.15 -10.47
N GLU A 4 -2.44 -23.22 -11.02
CA GLU A 4 -3.56 -23.15 -11.97
C GLU A 4 -4.84 -22.57 -11.37
N PHE A 5 -5.10 -22.82 -10.08
CA PHE A 5 -6.21 -22.17 -9.37
C PHE A 5 -5.99 -20.65 -9.33
N LEU A 6 -4.78 -20.21 -8.97
CA LEU A 6 -4.39 -18.80 -8.91
C LEU A 6 -4.52 -18.12 -10.28
N LYS A 7 -4.02 -18.74 -11.34
CA LYS A 7 -4.18 -18.25 -12.72
C LYS A 7 -5.64 -18.06 -13.11
N LYS A 8 -6.50 -19.06 -12.85
CA LYS A 8 -7.92 -18.99 -13.19
C LYS A 8 -8.63 -17.82 -12.49
N HIS A 9 -8.37 -17.64 -11.20
CA HIS A 9 -8.97 -16.55 -10.43
C HIS A 9 -8.41 -15.19 -10.84
N PHE A 10 -7.11 -15.10 -11.12
CA PHE A 10 -6.50 -13.87 -11.61
C PHE A 10 -7.01 -13.47 -12.99
N GLY A 11 -7.14 -14.43 -13.92
CA GLY A 11 -7.75 -14.19 -15.22
C GLY A 11 -9.15 -13.60 -15.11
N ARG A 12 -9.98 -14.12 -14.19
CA ARG A 12 -11.29 -13.53 -13.87
C ARG A 12 -11.16 -12.12 -13.28
N PHE A 13 -10.26 -11.92 -12.33
CA PHE A 13 -9.99 -10.61 -11.73
C PHE A 13 -9.64 -9.55 -12.79
N LEU A 14 -8.79 -9.88 -13.78
CA LEU A 14 -8.41 -8.95 -14.85
C LEU A 14 -9.61 -8.50 -15.71
N THR A 15 -10.68 -9.30 -15.78
CA THR A 15 -11.90 -8.96 -16.54
C THR A 15 -12.89 -8.08 -15.77
N LEU A 16 -12.69 -7.88 -14.47
CA LEU A 16 -13.57 -7.06 -13.65
C LEU A 16 -13.46 -5.58 -14.02
N ASN A 17 -14.49 -4.80 -13.67
CA ASN A 17 -14.41 -3.35 -13.77
C ASN A 17 -13.38 -2.78 -12.77
N PHE A 18 -12.97 -1.53 -12.99
CA PHE A 18 -11.99 -0.84 -12.14
C PHE A 18 -12.35 -0.89 -10.66
N THR A 19 -13.61 -0.58 -10.31
CA THR A 19 -14.08 -0.49 -8.93
C THR A 19 -13.91 -1.81 -8.19
N ASN A 20 -14.30 -2.91 -8.83
CA ASN A 20 -14.19 -4.25 -8.24
C ASN A 20 -12.73 -4.67 -8.11
N LYS A 21 -11.87 -4.35 -9.09
CA LYS A 21 -10.42 -4.57 -8.98
C LYS A 21 -9.83 -3.82 -7.80
N PHE A 22 -10.22 -2.55 -7.63
CA PHE A 22 -9.79 -1.71 -6.52
C PHE A 22 -10.22 -2.29 -5.17
N ILE A 23 -11.50 -2.61 -4.99
CA ILE A 23 -12.02 -3.17 -3.74
C ILE A 23 -11.28 -4.46 -3.36
N ILE A 24 -11.13 -5.39 -4.31
CA ILE A 24 -10.42 -6.65 -4.06
C ILE A 24 -8.97 -6.39 -3.68
N THR A 25 -8.27 -5.53 -4.42
CA THR A 25 -6.85 -5.21 -4.16
C THR A 25 -6.67 -4.50 -2.82
N TYR A 26 -7.61 -3.64 -2.44
CA TYR A 26 -7.62 -2.95 -1.14
C TYR A 26 -7.72 -3.93 0.02
N PHE A 27 -8.71 -4.82 0.00
CA PHE A 27 -8.84 -5.82 1.05
C PHE A 27 -7.68 -6.82 1.06
N LEU A 28 -7.16 -7.20 -0.11
CA LEU A 28 -5.98 -8.06 -0.18
C LEU A 28 -4.72 -7.39 0.38
N SER A 29 -4.55 -6.07 0.22
CA SER A 29 -3.44 -5.32 0.80
C SER A 29 -3.51 -5.31 2.34
N TRP A 30 -4.71 -5.12 2.89
CA TRP A 30 -4.96 -5.26 4.33
C TRP A 30 -4.71 -6.68 4.83
N MET A 31 -5.19 -7.70 4.10
CA MET A 31 -4.91 -9.10 4.41
C MET A 31 -3.40 -9.38 4.35
N GLY A 32 -2.69 -8.76 3.40
CA GLY A 32 -1.24 -8.78 3.31
C GLY A 32 -0.60 -8.29 4.61
N LEU A 33 -0.96 -7.08 5.07
CA LEU A 33 -0.47 -6.52 6.33
C LEU A 33 -0.74 -7.44 7.54
N PHE A 34 -1.99 -7.87 7.74
CA PHE A 34 -2.35 -8.72 8.87
C PHE A 34 -1.71 -10.11 8.79
N GLY A 35 -1.56 -10.63 7.57
CA GLY A 35 -0.79 -11.83 7.28
C GLY A 35 0.65 -11.67 7.75
N THR A 36 1.30 -10.54 7.43
CA THR A 36 2.66 -10.26 7.91
C THR A 36 2.74 -10.20 9.41
N LEU A 37 1.86 -9.42 10.05
CA LEU A 37 1.86 -9.23 11.50
C LEU A 37 1.72 -10.57 12.23
N THR A 38 0.94 -11.48 11.66
CA THR A 38 0.74 -12.83 12.19
C THR A 38 1.98 -13.69 11.97
N VAL A 39 2.49 -13.74 10.74
CA VAL A 39 3.67 -14.53 10.38
C VAL A 39 4.92 -14.05 11.14
N SER A 40 5.14 -12.74 11.26
CA SER A 40 6.28 -12.18 11.99
C SER A 40 6.26 -12.58 13.46
N LYS A 41 5.09 -12.55 14.11
CA LYS A 41 4.93 -13.02 15.51
C LYS A 41 5.18 -14.53 15.66
N LEU A 42 4.73 -15.34 14.69
CA LEU A 42 4.96 -16.79 14.70
C LEU A 42 6.42 -17.16 14.43
N LEU A 43 7.12 -16.40 13.58
CA LEU A 43 8.51 -16.65 13.21
C LEU A 43 9.53 -16.04 14.18
N LYS A 44 9.16 -15.01 14.95
CA LYS A 44 10.02 -14.38 15.97
C LYS A 44 10.72 -15.36 16.93
N PRO A 45 10.06 -16.40 17.48
CA PRO A 45 10.75 -17.37 18.35
C PRO A 45 11.73 -18.29 17.59
N LEU A 46 11.61 -18.40 16.26
CA LEU A 46 12.44 -19.28 15.43
C LEU A 46 13.65 -18.56 14.82
N PHE A 47 13.57 -17.23 14.66
CA PHE A 47 14.61 -16.44 14.04
C PHE A 47 14.93 -15.23 14.92
N ASN A 48 16.19 -15.10 15.36
CA ASN A 48 16.66 -13.90 16.04
C ASN A 48 16.89 -12.79 15.00
N VAL A 49 15.80 -12.17 14.52
CA VAL A 49 15.82 -11.22 13.41
C VAL A 49 16.30 -9.82 13.83
N GLU A 50 17.33 -9.72 14.68
CA GLU A 50 17.89 -8.44 15.12
C GLU A 50 18.41 -7.59 13.95
N THR A 51 18.86 -8.20 12.86
CA THR A 51 19.44 -7.49 11.70
C THR A 51 18.38 -6.88 10.77
N ALA A 52 17.28 -7.58 10.48
CA ALA A 52 16.16 -7.00 9.73
C ALA A 52 15.31 -6.08 10.63
N GLY A 53 15.22 -6.44 11.92
CA GLY A 53 14.77 -5.58 13.00
C GLY A 53 15.47 -4.23 12.95
N LYS A 54 16.80 -4.17 13.01
CA LYS A 54 17.54 -2.89 12.97
C LYS A 54 17.24 -2.01 11.74
N ILE A 55 17.05 -2.56 10.54
CA ILE A 55 16.79 -1.73 9.35
C ILE A 55 15.36 -1.15 9.37
N THR A 56 14.37 -1.91 9.83
CA THR A 56 12.97 -1.48 9.89
C THR A 56 12.65 -0.72 11.18
N VAL A 57 13.22 -1.12 12.30
CA VAL A 57 13.24 -0.39 13.57
C VAL A 57 13.94 0.94 13.37
N VAL A 58 15.02 1.07 12.62
CA VAL A 58 15.54 2.41 12.28
C VAL A 58 14.52 3.24 11.51
N LYS A 59 13.68 2.66 10.64
CA LYS A 59 12.58 3.39 9.98
C LYS A 59 11.47 3.78 10.96
N TYR A 60 11.15 2.90 11.92
CA TYR A 60 10.08 3.05 12.88
C TYR A 60 10.47 3.85 14.13
N GLU A 61 11.61 3.57 14.77
CA GLU A 61 12.30 4.42 15.74
C GLU A 61 12.71 5.74 15.13
N ALA A 62 13.11 5.89 13.87
CA ALA A 62 13.31 7.25 13.32
C ALA A 62 12.01 8.06 13.33
N ILE A 63 10.84 7.43 13.23
CA ILE A 63 9.53 8.09 13.32
C ILE A 63 9.11 8.23 14.80
N SER A 64 9.21 7.17 15.60
CA SER A 64 8.80 7.14 17.01
C SER A 64 9.76 7.92 17.91
N SER A 65 11.08 7.84 17.71
CA SER A 65 12.08 8.64 18.42
C SER A 65 12.16 10.07 17.90
N ALA A 66 11.82 10.35 16.64
CA ALA A 66 11.60 11.75 16.22
C ALA A 66 10.40 12.37 16.94
N VAL A 67 9.37 11.57 17.21
CA VAL A 67 8.18 12.01 17.94
C VAL A 67 8.40 12.03 19.46
N SER A 68 9.16 11.09 20.03
CA SER A 68 9.31 10.93 21.50
C SER A 68 10.60 11.51 22.09
N SER A 69 11.64 11.77 21.29
CA SER A 69 12.96 12.22 21.80
C SER A 69 13.37 13.63 21.36
N GLN A 70 12.60 14.29 20.50
CA GLN A 70 12.95 15.64 20.04
C GLN A 70 11.73 16.57 20.00
N MET A 71 11.58 17.39 21.04
CA MET A 71 10.77 18.63 21.01
C MET A 71 11.34 19.69 20.04
N GLY A 72 11.76 19.27 18.83
CA GLY A 72 12.45 20.08 17.84
C GLY A 72 12.31 19.61 16.40
N ILE A 73 11.77 18.41 16.12
CA ILE A 73 11.41 18.02 14.75
C ILE A 73 9.96 18.44 14.47
N ASN A 74 9.80 19.20 13.40
CA ASN A 74 8.51 19.72 12.96
C ASN A 74 7.58 18.58 12.49
N TYR A 75 6.37 18.47 13.06
CA TYR A 75 5.29 17.56 12.62
C TYR A 75 5.15 17.49 11.09
N TYR A 76 5.25 18.65 10.43
CA TYR A 76 5.17 18.74 8.97
C TYR A 76 6.32 18.00 8.27
N SER A 77 7.53 18.01 8.83
CA SER A 77 8.68 17.31 8.25
C SER A 77 8.51 15.79 8.27
N ILE A 78 7.92 15.24 9.35
CA ILE A 78 7.68 13.80 9.48
C ILE A 78 6.59 13.37 8.50
N GLY A 79 5.45 14.07 8.48
CA GLY A 79 4.36 13.80 7.54
C GLY A 79 4.79 13.90 6.07
N ILE A 80 5.61 14.90 5.72
CA ILE A 80 6.15 15.06 4.35
C ILE A 80 7.10 13.91 3.99
N SER A 81 7.98 13.48 4.91
CA SER A 81 8.93 12.38 4.65
C SER A 81 8.20 11.06 4.41
N TYR A 82 7.19 10.76 5.23
CA TYR A 82 6.31 9.61 5.02
C TYR A 82 5.57 9.69 3.69
N PHE A 83 4.96 10.86 3.40
CA PHE A 83 4.29 11.11 2.14
C PHE A 83 5.21 10.83 0.95
N LEU A 84 6.41 11.40 0.92
CA LEU A 84 7.37 11.23 -0.18
C LEU A 84 7.78 9.76 -0.33
N SER A 85 8.10 9.08 0.78
CA SER A 85 8.50 7.67 0.74
C SER A 85 7.40 6.79 0.14
N ASN A 86 6.17 6.92 0.63
CA ASN A 86 5.06 6.08 0.18
C ASN A 86 4.53 6.50 -1.20
N TYR A 87 4.62 7.78 -1.56
CA TYR A 87 4.28 8.25 -2.89
C TYR A 87 5.27 7.72 -3.95
N LEU A 88 6.58 7.72 -3.64
CA LEU A 88 7.57 7.11 -4.51
C LEU A 88 7.33 5.61 -4.67
N ALA A 89 6.97 4.89 -3.59
CA ALA A 89 6.59 3.49 -3.68
C ALA A 89 5.36 3.28 -4.60
N CYS A 90 4.32 4.10 -4.47
CA CYS A 90 3.16 4.14 -5.36
C CYS A 90 3.54 4.33 -6.83
N ILE A 91 4.46 5.26 -7.12
CA ILE A 91 4.98 5.50 -8.47
C ILE A 91 5.74 4.28 -8.98
N THR A 92 6.64 3.72 -8.17
CA THR A 92 7.44 2.55 -8.53
C THR A 92 6.54 1.36 -8.89
N ILE A 93 5.51 1.09 -8.10
CA ILE A 93 4.52 0.04 -8.37
C ILE A 93 3.84 0.29 -9.74
N PHE A 94 3.32 1.49 -9.95
CA PHE A 94 2.65 1.85 -11.21
C PHE A 94 3.58 1.69 -12.42
N LEU A 95 4.82 2.18 -12.31
CA LEU A 95 5.82 2.09 -13.37
C LEU A 95 6.27 0.65 -13.62
N ALA A 96 6.41 -0.17 -12.58
CA ALA A 96 6.80 -1.57 -12.71
C ALA A 96 5.83 -2.36 -13.60
N PHE A 97 4.52 -2.21 -13.37
CA PHE A 97 3.50 -2.77 -14.27
C PHE A 97 3.58 -2.18 -15.68
N SER A 98 3.66 -0.85 -15.78
CA SER A 98 3.67 -0.16 -17.08
C SER A 98 4.85 -0.60 -17.97
N ILE A 99 6.05 -0.71 -17.39
CA ILE A 99 7.27 -1.16 -18.07
C ILE A 99 7.14 -2.63 -18.51
N LEU A 100 6.52 -3.48 -17.69
CA LEU A 100 6.31 -4.89 -18.01
C LEU A 100 5.58 -5.05 -19.36
N SER A 101 4.51 -4.27 -19.58
CA SER A 101 3.77 -4.29 -20.85
C SER A 101 4.62 -3.90 -22.06
N TYR A 102 5.52 -2.92 -21.89
CA TYR A 102 6.40 -2.46 -22.96
C TYR A 102 7.47 -3.49 -23.31
N LEU A 103 8.10 -4.10 -22.30
CA LEU A 103 9.12 -5.12 -22.48
C LEU A 103 8.54 -6.36 -23.17
N TYR A 104 7.43 -6.90 -22.65
CA TYR A 104 6.79 -8.08 -23.23
C TYR A 104 6.24 -7.83 -24.63
N LYS A 105 5.74 -6.62 -24.93
CA LYS A 105 5.32 -6.26 -26.29
C LYS A 105 6.48 -6.34 -27.28
N LYS A 106 7.68 -5.93 -26.88
CA LYS A 106 8.92 -6.01 -27.68
C LYS A 106 9.44 -7.44 -27.81
N ASP A 107 9.32 -8.25 -26.76
CA ASP A 107 9.82 -9.63 -26.80
C ASP A 107 8.89 -10.56 -27.58
N ILE A 108 7.58 -10.40 -27.45
CA ILE A 108 6.58 -11.14 -28.23
C ILE A 108 6.73 -10.83 -29.72
N SER A 109 6.95 -9.57 -30.11
CA SER A 109 7.15 -9.22 -31.52
C SER A 109 8.44 -9.80 -32.11
N LYS A 110 9.41 -10.18 -31.28
CA LYS A 110 10.64 -10.87 -31.66
C LYS A 110 10.58 -12.39 -31.48
N GLY A 111 9.43 -12.95 -31.11
CA GLY A 111 9.26 -14.38 -30.85
C GLY A 111 10.02 -14.90 -29.62
N LYS A 112 10.45 -14.02 -28.71
CA LYS A 112 11.24 -14.37 -27.52
C LYS A 112 10.40 -14.70 -26.29
N SER A 113 9.11 -14.41 -26.33
CA SER A 113 8.20 -14.55 -25.20
C SER A 113 6.77 -14.77 -25.70
N THR A 114 5.90 -15.27 -24.85
CA THR A 114 4.48 -15.53 -25.16
C THR A 114 3.55 -14.64 -24.34
N LEU A 115 2.29 -14.52 -24.77
CA LEU A 115 1.24 -13.88 -23.96
C LEU A 115 1.01 -14.60 -22.63
N ASN A 116 1.27 -15.91 -22.56
CA ASN A 116 1.16 -16.67 -21.32
C ASN A 116 2.27 -16.29 -20.34
N ASP A 117 3.50 -16.08 -20.81
CA ASP A 117 4.62 -15.63 -19.98
C ASP A 117 4.37 -14.22 -19.43
N TYR A 118 3.80 -13.35 -20.27
CA TYR A 118 3.35 -12.03 -19.88
C TYR A 118 2.26 -12.10 -18.79
N PHE A 119 1.23 -12.92 -18.98
CA PHE A 119 0.17 -13.13 -17.99
C PHE A 119 0.73 -13.62 -16.64
N ASN A 120 1.62 -14.61 -16.67
CA ASN A 120 2.27 -15.14 -15.48
C ASN A 120 3.11 -14.08 -14.76
N SER A 121 3.76 -13.20 -15.53
CA SER A 121 4.55 -12.10 -14.97
C SER A 121 3.67 -11.05 -14.29
N ILE A 122 2.54 -10.66 -14.91
CA ILE A 122 1.59 -9.75 -14.25
C ILE A 122 1.05 -10.37 -12.96
N LEU A 123 0.67 -11.65 -12.99
CA LEU A 123 0.22 -12.37 -11.81
C LEU A 123 1.28 -12.36 -10.70
N LEU A 124 2.53 -12.67 -11.05
CA LEU A 124 3.63 -12.68 -10.08
C LEU A 124 3.84 -11.29 -9.47
N PHE A 125 3.90 -10.24 -10.29
CA PHE A 125 4.03 -8.87 -9.82
C PHE A 125 2.85 -8.45 -8.94
N TYR A 126 1.62 -8.83 -9.32
CA TYR A 126 0.44 -8.55 -8.52
C TYR A 126 0.53 -9.20 -7.14
N VAL A 127 0.87 -10.49 -7.09
CA VAL A 127 1.04 -11.22 -5.83
C VAL A 127 2.14 -10.56 -4.99
N ILE A 128 3.31 -10.29 -5.56
CA ILE A 128 4.43 -9.65 -4.82
C ILE A 128 4.01 -8.29 -4.25
N VAL A 129 3.34 -7.44 -5.03
CA VAL A 129 2.99 -6.09 -4.58
C VAL A 129 1.85 -6.10 -3.55
N VAL A 130 0.84 -6.96 -3.72
CA VAL A 130 -0.23 -7.15 -2.72
C VAL A 130 0.33 -7.70 -1.41
N ILE A 131 1.33 -8.57 -1.52
CA ILE A 131 2.04 -9.17 -0.40
C ILE A 131 3.13 -8.23 0.12
N ASN A 132 3.50 -7.13 -0.57
CA ASN A 132 4.61 -6.25 -0.17
C ASN A 132 4.51 -5.67 1.26
N PRO A 133 3.32 -5.44 1.86
CA PRO A 133 3.19 -5.20 3.29
C PRO A 133 3.85 -6.29 4.18
N LEU A 134 4.24 -7.45 3.62
CA LEU A 134 5.08 -8.48 4.23
C LEU A 134 6.49 -8.00 4.60
N THR A 135 7.03 -7.02 3.89
CA THR A 135 8.43 -6.59 4.11
C THR A 135 8.55 -5.55 5.23
N GLY A 136 7.48 -4.81 5.53
CA GLY A 136 7.48 -3.77 6.56
C GLY A 136 7.37 -4.24 8.00
N VAL A 137 6.95 -5.49 8.24
CA VAL A 137 6.59 -5.97 9.60
C VAL A 137 7.46 -7.13 10.10
N LEU A 138 8.36 -7.67 9.28
CA LEU A 138 9.38 -8.59 9.79
C LEU A 138 10.37 -7.92 10.76
N GLY A 139 10.39 -6.59 10.84
CA GLY A 139 11.30 -5.86 11.71
C GLY A 139 10.69 -5.19 12.95
N VAL A 140 9.38 -4.91 13.01
CA VAL A 140 8.78 -4.19 14.15
C VAL A 140 7.76 -5.07 14.87
N ASN A 141 8.07 -5.42 16.12
CA ASN A 141 7.16 -6.16 17.00
C ASN A 141 6.07 -5.23 17.56
N ILE A 142 5.06 -4.90 16.74
CA ILE A 142 3.94 -4.06 17.17
C ILE A 142 2.96 -4.90 18.03
N PRO A 143 2.73 -4.53 19.30
CA PRO A 143 1.66 -5.12 20.13
C PRO A 143 0.30 -5.01 19.44
N PHE A 144 -0.60 -5.96 19.65
CA PHE A 144 -1.95 -5.86 19.07
C PHE A 144 -2.71 -4.61 19.54
N SER A 145 -2.43 -4.13 20.77
CA SER A 145 -2.96 -2.88 21.31
C SER A 145 -2.58 -1.64 20.49
N ASP A 146 -1.44 -1.71 19.80
CA ASP A 146 -0.85 -0.58 19.08
C ASP A 146 -1.29 -0.56 17.61
N LEU A 147 -2.00 -1.59 17.14
CA LEU A 147 -2.60 -1.62 15.80
C LEU A 147 -3.64 -0.53 15.59
N LEU A 148 -4.24 -0.01 16.67
CA LEU A 148 -5.14 1.13 16.58
C LEU A 148 -4.46 2.38 16.02
N ALA A 149 -3.14 2.52 16.17
CA ALA A 149 -2.40 3.60 15.53
C ALA A 149 -2.18 3.37 14.03
N VAL A 150 -2.34 2.13 13.53
CA VAL A 150 -2.16 1.78 12.11
C VAL A 150 -3.45 1.95 11.31
N ILE A 151 -4.59 1.75 11.94
CA ILE A 151 -5.88 1.70 11.24
C ILE A 151 -6.24 3.03 10.56
N PRO A 152 -6.19 4.21 11.23
CA PRO A 152 -6.70 5.44 10.66
C PRO A 152 -5.94 5.89 9.41
N HIS A 153 -4.60 6.00 9.48
CA HIS A 153 -3.81 6.31 8.30
C HIS A 153 -3.79 5.18 7.27
N GLY A 154 -3.77 3.92 7.71
CA GLY A 154 -3.75 2.75 6.83
C GLY A 154 -4.93 2.72 5.86
N ILE A 155 -6.11 3.24 6.24
CA ILE A 155 -7.27 3.35 5.34
C ILE A 155 -6.90 4.12 4.07
N PHE A 156 -6.14 5.21 4.22
CA PHE A 156 -5.71 6.04 3.10
C PHE A 156 -4.47 5.47 2.42
N GLU A 157 -3.49 4.97 3.19
CA GLU A 157 -2.27 4.35 2.65
C GLU A 157 -2.58 3.22 1.68
N TYR A 158 -3.35 2.22 2.14
CA TYR A 158 -3.67 1.04 1.35
C TYR A 158 -4.63 1.35 0.22
N ALA A 159 -5.46 2.40 0.34
CA ALA A 159 -6.24 2.91 -0.78
C ALA A 159 -5.31 3.48 -1.86
N GLY A 160 -4.32 4.28 -1.49
CA GLY A 160 -3.30 4.81 -2.42
C GLY A 160 -2.51 3.69 -3.12
N PHE A 161 -2.00 2.72 -2.36
CA PHE A 161 -1.29 1.57 -2.94
C PHE A 161 -2.17 0.75 -3.88
N SER A 162 -3.39 0.43 -3.46
CA SER A 162 -4.33 -0.35 -4.29
C SER A 162 -4.68 0.38 -5.58
N LEU A 163 -4.82 1.70 -5.51
CA LEU A 163 -5.08 2.53 -6.68
C LEU A 163 -3.89 2.49 -7.65
N SER A 164 -2.65 2.61 -7.15
CA SER A 164 -1.43 2.47 -7.97
C SER A 164 -1.32 1.10 -8.65
N ILE A 165 -1.60 0.02 -7.92
CA ILE A 165 -1.59 -1.35 -8.46
C ILE A 165 -2.62 -1.47 -9.60
N VAL A 166 -3.87 -1.10 -9.34
CA VAL A 166 -4.96 -1.25 -10.32
C VAL A 166 -4.75 -0.34 -11.52
N LEU A 167 -4.29 0.90 -11.33
CA LEU A 167 -3.93 1.79 -12.44
C LEU A 167 -2.79 1.21 -13.29
N GLY A 168 -1.78 0.60 -12.65
CA GLY A 168 -0.70 -0.09 -13.34
C GLY A 168 -1.22 -1.25 -14.20
N ILE A 169 -2.12 -2.07 -13.65
CA ILE A 169 -2.77 -3.18 -14.36
C ILE A 169 -3.63 -2.69 -15.53
N GLU A 170 -4.47 -1.68 -15.32
CA GLU A 170 -5.32 -1.11 -16.38
C GLU A 170 -4.47 -0.56 -17.53
N TYR A 171 -3.40 0.16 -17.22
CA TYR A 171 -2.48 0.67 -18.23
C TYR A 171 -1.77 -0.47 -18.98
N THR A 172 -1.35 -1.50 -18.27
CA THR A 172 -0.71 -2.71 -18.80
C THR A 172 -1.63 -3.46 -19.77
N LEU A 173 -2.89 -3.68 -19.38
CA LEU A 173 -3.91 -4.31 -20.23
C LEU A 173 -4.31 -3.43 -21.42
N TYR A 174 -4.31 -2.11 -21.26
CA TYR A 174 -4.50 -1.18 -22.36
C TYR A 174 -3.37 -1.25 -23.39
N LYS A 175 -2.11 -1.38 -22.95
CA LYS A 175 -0.93 -1.39 -23.83
C LYS A 175 -0.68 -2.72 -24.51
N LEU A 176 -0.96 -3.83 -23.84
CA LEU A 176 -0.85 -5.19 -24.35
C LEU A 176 -1.99 -6.05 -23.76
N PRO A 177 -3.14 -6.13 -24.44
CA PRO A 177 -4.31 -6.88 -23.96
C PRO A 177 -4.07 -8.40 -23.95
N ILE A 178 -4.68 -9.10 -22.99
CA ILE A 178 -4.53 -10.55 -22.82
C ILE A 178 -5.68 -11.36 -23.46
N SER A 179 -6.91 -10.84 -23.46
CA SER A 179 -8.09 -11.62 -23.88
C SER A 179 -9.15 -10.88 -24.70
N LYS A 180 -9.10 -9.55 -24.80
CA LYS A 180 -10.00 -8.77 -25.66
C LYS A 180 -9.19 -7.85 -26.59
N PRO A 181 -9.65 -7.65 -27.85
CA PRO A 181 -8.98 -6.74 -28.78
C PRO A 181 -9.00 -5.30 -28.25
N PHE A 182 -8.04 -4.51 -28.71
CA PHE A 182 -7.78 -3.12 -28.31
C PHE A 182 -9.06 -2.25 -28.35
N GLU A 183 -9.60 -1.90 -27.18
CA GLU A 183 -10.36 -0.66 -27.05
C GLU A 183 -9.35 0.47 -26.86
N SER A 184 -9.27 1.37 -27.84
CA SER A 184 -8.59 2.64 -27.63
C SER A 184 -9.27 3.37 -26.47
N TRP A 185 -8.49 3.93 -25.55
CA TRP A 185 -9.08 4.79 -24.53
C TRP A 185 -9.60 6.04 -25.21
N ASP A 186 -10.90 6.26 -25.11
CA ASP A 186 -11.52 7.54 -25.43
C ASP A 186 -11.01 8.63 -24.46
N ASN A 187 -11.32 9.89 -24.77
CA ASN A 187 -10.89 11.02 -23.95
C ASN A 187 -11.48 10.97 -22.53
N LYS A 188 -12.69 10.42 -22.36
CA LYS A 188 -13.33 10.29 -21.05
C LYS A 188 -12.59 9.30 -20.16
N LYS A 189 -12.21 8.14 -20.67
CA LYS A 189 -11.41 7.11 -19.98
C LYS A 189 -10.03 7.66 -19.62
N LYS A 190 -9.38 8.41 -20.52
CA LYS A 190 -8.10 9.09 -20.23
C LYS A 190 -8.22 10.09 -19.09
N ILE A 191 -9.24 10.95 -19.11
CA ILE A 191 -9.48 11.93 -18.03
C ILE A 191 -9.75 11.21 -16.71
N LEU A 192 -10.62 10.20 -16.70
CA LEU A 192 -10.89 9.40 -15.50
C LEU A 192 -9.64 8.70 -14.96
N PHE A 193 -8.79 8.19 -15.84
CA PHE A 193 -7.50 7.60 -15.47
C PHE A 193 -6.58 8.64 -14.82
N LEU A 194 -6.45 9.83 -15.40
CA LEU A 194 -5.65 10.92 -14.85
C LEU A 194 -6.16 11.39 -13.50
N ILE A 195 -7.48 11.53 -13.33
CA ILE A 195 -8.09 11.90 -12.04
C ILE A 195 -7.72 10.86 -10.97
N LYS A 196 -7.83 9.57 -11.28
CA LYS A 196 -7.43 8.49 -10.36
C LYS A 196 -5.94 8.51 -10.08
N LEU A 197 -5.10 8.82 -11.06
CA LEU A 197 -3.65 8.94 -10.86
C LEU A 197 -3.31 10.11 -9.92
N ILE A 198 -4.02 11.24 -10.02
CA ILE A 198 -3.88 12.40 -9.12
C ILE A 198 -4.45 12.10 -7.73
N LEU A 199 -5.44 11.21 -7.62
CA LEU A 199 -5.98 10.80 -6.32
C LEU A 199 -4.96 10.01 -5.49
N VAL A 200 -4.02 9.30 -6.12
CA VAL A 200 -2.96 8.54 -5.41
C VAL A 200 -2.17 9.44 -4.44
N PRO A 201 -1.50 10.54 -4.87
CA PRO A 201 -0.77 11.39 -3.95
C PRO A 201 -1.66 12.03 -2.88
N LEU A 202 -2.93 12.34 -3.18
CA LEU A 202 -3.84 12.90 -2.17
C LEU A 202 -4.10 11.91 -1.03
N LEU A 203 -4.35 10.64 -1.35
CA LEU A 203 -4.54 9.59 -0.35
C LEU A 203 -3.29 9.37 0.49
N ILE A 204 -2.11 9.32 -0.14
CA ILE A 204 -0.84 9.15 0.57
C ILE A 204 -0.49 10.38 1.42
N LEU A 205 -0.86 11.58 0.97
CA LEU A 205 -0.65 12.81 1.73
C LEU A 205 -1.49 12.81 3.01
N ILE A 206 -2.78 12.47 2.91
CA ILE A 206 -3.66 12.32 4.08
C ILE A 206 -3.04 11.28 5.02
N SER A 207 -2.66 10.11 4.50
CA SER A 207 -2.02 9.05 5.28
C SER A 207 -0.80 9.53 6.06
N GLY A 208 0.11 10.30 5.45
CA GLY A 208 1.35 10.71 6.13
C GLY A 208 1.13 11.67 7.30
N PHE A 209 0.17 12.58 7.18
CA PHE A 209 -0.20 13.44 8.29
C PHE A 209 -0.99 12.68 9.36
N THR A 210 -1.93 11.84 8.94
CA THR A 210 -2.71 10.99 9.84
C THR A 210 -1.81 10.03 10.63
N GLU A 211 -0.79 9.44 10.02
CA GLU A 211 0.14 8.53 10.71
C GLU A 211 0.88 9.23 11.85
N THR A 212 1.44 10.42 11.57
CA THR A 212 2.16 11.19 12.59
C THR A 212 1.24 11.53 13.76
N LEU A 213 -0.01 11.90 13.48
CA LEU A 213 -1.03 12.14 14.48
C LEU A 213 -1.40 10.86 15.25
N ASP A 214 -1.60 9.74 14.57
CA ASP A 214 -1.96 8.45 15.18
C ASP A 214 -0.93 8.03 16.23
N TRP A 215 0.36 8.14 15.90
CA TRP A 215 1.43 7.83 16.84
C TRP A 215 1.50 8.81 18.01
N LEU A 216 1.27 10.10 17.77
CA LEU A 216 1.19 11.10 18.84
C LEU A 216 0.06 10.78 19.83
N ILE A 217 -1.14 10.43 19.32
CA ILE A 217 -2.28 10.05 20.15
C ILE A 217 -1.95 8.80 20.97
N LEU A 218 -1.38 7.77 20.34
CA LEU A 218 -1.03 6.52 21.02
C LEU A 218 -0.01 6.76 22.15
N ASN A 219 1.05 7.52 21.87
CA ASN A 219 2.09 7.81 22.85
C ASN A 219 1.53 8.64 24.01
N TYR A 220 0.76 9.69 23.70
CA TYR A 220 0.10 10.52 24.71
C TYR A 220 -0.82 9.69 25.61
N ALA A 221 -1.63 8.80 25.03
CA ALA A 221 -2.52 7.94 25.80
C ALA A 221 -1.74 7.01 26.75
N LYS A 222 -0.63 6.43 26.27
CA LYS A 222 0.23 5.55 27.09
C LYS A 222 0.92 6.29 28.22
N GLU A 223 1.50 7.45 27.93
CA GLU A 223 2.21 8.27 28.93
C GLU A 223 1.27 8.76 30.04
N ASN A 224 0.00 9.00 29.72
CA ASN A 224 -1.00 9.51 30.65
C ASN A 224 -1.95 8.42 31.20
N ASN A 225 -1.69 7.14 30.91
CA ASN A 225 -2.54 6.01 31.30
C ASN A 225 -4.03 6.16 30.90
N LEU A 226 -4.29 6.75 29.73
CA LEU A 226 -5.64 6.95 29.19
C LEU A 226 -6.09 5.75 28.34
N PRO A 227 -7.41 5.48 28.25
CA PRO A 227 -7.92 4.47 27.32
C PRO A 227 -7.62 4.86 25.86
N ILE A 228 -6.81 4.04 25.16
CA ILE A 228 -6.34 4.33 23.81
C ILE A 228 -7.50 4.59 22.84
N LEU A 229 -8.49 3.69 22.80
CA LEU A 229 -9.62 3.78 21.87
C LEU A 229 -10.42 5.08 22.06
N GLU A 230 -10.70 5.44 23.31
CA GLU A 230 -11.43 6.66 23.66
C GLU A 230 -10.63 7.92 23.30
N THR A 231 -9.31 7.89 23.55
CA THR A 231 -8.42 9.00 23.22
C THR A 231 -8.39 9.26 21.71
N PHE A 232 -8.27 8.21 20.90
CA PHE A 232 -8.37 8.30 19.43
C PHE A 232 -9.70 8.92 19.00
N PHE A 233 -10.83 8.42 19.52
CA PHE A 233 -12.14 8.93 19.18
C PHE A 233 -12.28 10.42 19.51
N ASN A 234 -11.89 10.81 20.72
CA ASN A 234 -12.00 12.20 21.19
C ASN A 234 -11.16 13.17 20.35
N VAL A 235 -9.94 12.78 19.98
CA VAL A 235 -9.06 13.62 19.16
C VAL A 235 -9.62 13.78 17.75
N TYR A 236 -9.96 12.67 17.07
CA TYR A 236 -10.53 12.73 15.72
C TYR A 236 -11.88 13.45 15.66
N TYR A 237 -12.74 13.22 16.65
CA TYR A 237 -14.01 13.93 16.77
C TYR A 237 -13.80 15.45 16.95
N SER A 238 -12.84 15.85 17.78
CA SER A 238 -12.51 17.26 18.00
C SER A 238 -11.97 17.92 16.73
N ILE A 239 -11.10 17.23 15.98
CA ILE A 239 -10.59 17.71 14.68
C ILE A 239 -11.75 17.89 13.70
N LEU A 240 -12.60 16.88 13.52
CA LEU A 240 -13.76 16.97 12.64
C LEU A 240 -14.68 18.12 13.02
N LYS A 241 -14.95 18.28 14.31
CA LYS A 241 -15.78 19.37 14.84
C LYS A 241 -15.17 20.74 14.52
N SER A 242 -13.85 20.89 14.60
CA SER A 242 -13.15 22.15 14.29
C SER A 242 -13.09 22.50 12.79
N ILE A 243 -13.31 21.53 11.90
CA ILE A 243 -13.35 21.75 10.45
C ILE A 243 -14.78 22.09 9.99
N ILE A 244 -15.80 21.58 10.70
CA ILE A 244 -17.22 21.75 10.35
C ILE A 244 -17.81 23.03 10.94
N LEU A 245 -17.31 23.50 12.10
CA LEU A 245 -17.71 24.75 12.77
C LEU A 245 -16.78 25.90 12.40
#